data_AF-A0A3S4AMJ1-F1
#
_entry.id   AF-A0A3S4AMJ1-F1
#
_cell.length_a   1.000
_cell.length_b   1.000
_cell.length_c   1.000
_cell.angle_alpha   90.00
_cell.angle_beta   90.00
_cell.angle_gamma   90.00
#
_symmetry.space_group_name_H-M   'P 1'
#
loop_
_entity.id
_entity.type
_entity.pdbx_description
1 polymer ?
#
loop_
_entity_poly.entity_id
_entity_poly.type
_entity_poly.pdbx_seq_one_letter_code
_entity_poly.pdbx_strand_id
1 'polypeptide(L)'
;MQPQANLSVDDVLAFSDVDLVEYMKNNRRPDGAFKLGNIDGWERLPSDQRHQLAERLRFGAQKASQAITSRPVDLDEVAARLLQISAERDKSTRSSQSPSRRERSLTEAGGFDSFVKGLETEAYNKLVGDGGRPVYPIDHLDHVSQHPEAYRELLRPWQGGWPDLDPPRWDMVFRRQWETWKHFREWQVDNREVFNEEAEFSAFVEEAKKQHAEAKKLRSEETRKVLDNRYREWLKEEYQKLSSRTAVPDDDEGFLAFVEEKRQEALKQGMEWAAETEDEYVQVLRTQFNEKRACRRWFYFYPLREDRGQGGFAGYVDEAQRRLARHGFPGTFHFDEDPKRQDSLTTWIEYVNYECAWYDDHVRAVERLRPRHEEAWKALVDSGVLRPGETEEYLLTDESALQRQAEIDQAEMAVKSAEEFAEAALRETAKARVDPRRSRYTKEEPD
;
A
#
# COMPACT_ATOMS: atom_id res chain seq x y z
N MET A 1 6.36 42.54 32.43
CA MET A 1 5.82 41.99 31.17
C MET A 1 5.64 43.16 30.23
N GLN A 2 6.51 43.29 29.22
CA GLN A 2 6.33 44.29 28.16
C GLN A 2 5.35 43.74 27.11
N PRO A 3 4.51 44.57 26.49
CA PRO A 3 3.55 44.12 25.48
C PRO A 3 4.30 43.76 24.19
N GLN A 4 4.14 42.53 23.70
CA GLN A 4 4.64 42.13 22.38
C GLN A 4 3.86 42.91 21.32
N ALA A 5 4.55 43.72 20.52
CA ALA A 5 3.96 44.43 19.39
C ALA A 5 3.46 43.41 18.34
N ASN A 6 2.26 43.63 17.80
CA ASN A 6 1.76 42.89 16.65
C ASN A 6 2.62 43.26 15.43
N LEU A 7 3.15 42.25 14.74
CA LEU A 7 3.97 42.42 13.53
C LEU A 7 3.08 42.25 12.30
N SER A 8 3.32 43.02 11.24
CA SER A 8 2.68 42.79 9.94
C SER A 8 3.43 41.71 9.16
N VAL A 9 2.75 41.06 8.22
CA VAL A 9 3.39 40.17 7.23
C VAL A 9 4.52 40.89 6.47
N ASP A 10 4.33 42.16 6.15
CA ASP A 10 5.34 42.95 5.43
C ASP A 10 6.62 43.13 6.27
N ASP A 11 6.48 43.22 7.61
CA ASP A 11 7.62 43.33 8.52
C ASP A 11 8.42 42.02 8.54
N VAL A 12 7.74 40.87 8.52
CA VAL A 12 8.37 39.54 8.49
C VAL A 12 9.07 39.28 7.15
N LEU A 13 8.50 39.75 6.04
CA LEU A 13 9.14 39.68 4.72
C LEU A 13 10.37 40.59 4.63
N ALA A 14 10.35 41.73 5.32
CA ALA A 14 11.44 42.70 5.36
C ALA A 14 12.58 42.33 6.33
N PHE A 15 12.42 41.32 7.19
CA PHE A 15 13.47 40.87 8.10
C PHE A 15 14.75 40.46 7.35
N SER A 16 15.91 40.73 7.94
CA SER A 16 17.13 40.05 7.50
C SER A 16 17.05 38.57 7.89
N ASP A 17 17.84 37.71 7.25
CA ASP A 17 17.91 36.29 7.62
C ASP A 17 18.32 36.07 9.08
N VAL A 18 19.13 36.98 9.63
CA VAL A 18 19.57 36.94 11.03
C VAL A 18 18.40 37.28 11.97
N ASP A 19 17.68 38.36 11.68
CA ASP A 19 16.54 38.81 12.49
C ASP A 19 15.40 37.79 12.45
N LEU A 20 15.20 37.15 11.29
CA LEU A 20 14.20 36.11 11.12
C LEU A 20 14.52 34.85 11.94
N VAL A 21 15.79 34.43 11.97
CA VAL A 21 16.20 33.28 12.78
C VAL A 21 16.09 33.58 14.28
N GLU A 22 16.43 34.79 14.70
CA GLU A 22 16.29 35.22 16.09
C GLU A 22 14.82 35.34 16.52
N TYR A 23 13.98 35.88 15.65
CA TYR A 23 12.54 35.90 15.84
C TYR A 23 11.95 34.49 15.98
N MET A 24 12.36 33.55 15.13
CA MET A 24 11.89 32.16 15.20
C MET A 24 12.36 31.46 16.48
N LYS A 25 13.59 31.70 16.95
CA LYS A 25 14.07 31.18 18.24
C LYS A 25 13.23 31.68 19.42
N ASN A 26 12.91 32.97 19.43
CA ASN A 26 12.17 33.61 20.52
C ASN A 26 10.69 33.21 20.58
N ASN A 27 10.13 32.75 19.46
CA ASN A 27 8.73 32.31 19.38
C ASN A 27 8.57 30.78 19.36
N ARG A 28 9.63 30.02 19.64
CA ARG A 28 9.57 28.55 19.71
C ARG A 28 9.02 28.08 21.06
N ARG A 29 8.10 27.12 21.01
CA ARG A 29 7.52 26.44 22.17
C ARG A 29 8.38 25.25 22.60
N PRO A 30 8.25 24.78 23.86
CA PRO A 30 8.99 23.62 24.37
C PRO A 30 8.71 22.30 23.62
N ASP A 31 7.53 22.19 22.99
CA ASP A 31 7.13 21.07 22.13
C ASP A 31 7.76 21.13 20.71
N GLY A 32 8.55 22.16 20.43
CA GLY A 32 9.23 22.36 19.16
C GLY A 32 8.45 23.18 18.13
N ALA A 33 7.16 23.46 18.36
CA ALA A 33 6.32 24.27 17.46
C ALA A 33 6.60 25.78 17.58
N PHE A 34 6.28 26.57 16.55
CA PHE A 34 6.47 28.03 16.56
C PHE A 34 5.13 28.75 16.77
N LYS A 35 5.11 29.74 17.67
CA LYS A 35 3.93 30.57 17.95
C LYS A 35 3.96 31.79 17.02
N LEU A 36 3.23 31.70 15.89
CA LEU A 36 3.17 32.75 14.86
C LEU A 36 1.87 33.58 14.88
N GLY A 37 1.01 33.38 15.89
CA GLY A 37 -0.30 34.02 15.99
C GLY A 37 -0.28 35.51 16.37
N ASN A 38 0.90 36.14 16.43
CA ASN A 38 1.11 37.57 16.66
C ASN A 38 1.42 38.35 15.37
N ILE A 39 1.37 37.66 14.22
CA ILE A 39 1.53 38.28 12.89
C ILE A 39 0.11 38.56 12.36
N ASP A 40 -0.17 39.81 12.00
CA ASP A 40 -1.46 40.23 11.43
C ASP A 40 -1.35 40.35 9.90
N GLY A 41 -2.44 40.04 9.18
CA GLY A 41 -2.53 40.25 7.73
C GLY A 41 -2.50 38.99 6.85
N TRP A 42 -2.42 37.79 7.42
CA TRP A 42 -2.41 36.50 6.70
C TRP A 42 -3.55 36.35 5.67
N GLU A 43 -4.75 36.82 6.03
CA GLU A 43 -5.98 36.55 5.29
C GLU A 43 -6.10 37.35 3.98
N ARG A 44 -5.31 38.42 3.80
CA ARG A 44 -5.43 39.36 2.67
C ARG A 44 -4.25 39.32 1.68
N LEU A 45 -3.36 38.34 1.80
CA LEU A 45 -2.17 38.23 0.95
C LEU A 45 -2.50 37.65 -0.44
N PRO A 46 -1.95 38.22 -1.54
CA PRO A 46 -1.89 37.59 -2.85
C PRO A 46 -1.09 36.28 -2.84
N SER A 47 -1.40 35.35 -3.75
CA SER A 47 -0.80 34.00 -3.80
C SER A 47 0.73 34.00 -3.80
N ASP A 48 1.34 34.89 -4.59
CA ASP A 48 2.79 34.94 -4.76
C ASP A 48 3.51 35.39 -3.48
N GLN A 49 2.89 36.30 -2.70
CA GLN A 49 3.42 36.75 -1.41
C GLN A 49 3.24 35.70 -0.30
N ARG A 50 2.19 34.87 -0.37
CA ARG A 50 2.02 33.74 0.57
C ARG A 50 3.11 32.70 0.40
N HIS A 51 3.46 32.39 -0.85
CA HIS A 51 4.53 31.45 -1.15
C HIS A 51 5.88 31.97 -0.66
N GLN A 52 6.18 33.25 -0.92
CA GLN A 52 7.42 33.88 -0.44
C GLN A 52 7.53 33.92 1.09
N LEU A 53 6.42 34.21 1.78
CA LEU A 53 6.36 34.19 3.25
C LEU A 53 6.56 32.78 3.82
N ALA A 54 5.93 31.77 3.21
CA ALA A 54 6.06 30.38 3.64
C ALA A 54 7.52 29.88 3.53
N GLU A 55 8.20 30.22 2.42
CA GLU A 55 9.60 29.86 2.22
C GLU A 55 10.53 30.57 3.22
N ARG A 56 10.31 31.87 3.48
CA ARG A 56 11.06 32.59 4.52
C ARG A 56 10.88 31.97 5.90
N LEU A 57 9.66 31.66 6.31
CA LEU A 57 9.38 31.08 7.62
C LEU A 57 9.96 29.66 7.74
N ARG A 58 9.92 28.85 6.68
CA ARG A 58 10.58 27.53 6.64
C ARG A 58 12.09 27.64 6.83
N PHE A 59 12.74 28.57 6.10
CA PHE A 59 14.16 28.84 6.26
C PHE A 59 14.51 29.23 7.70
N GLY A 60 13.76 30.18 8.29
CA GLY A 60 13.94 30.61 9.67
C GLY A 60 13.75 29.48 10.69
N ALA A 61 12.71 28.66 10.53
CA ALA A 61 12.42 27.50 11.39
C ALA A 61 13.55 26.45 11.36
N GLN A 62 14.07 26.16 10.15
CA GLN A 62 15.13 25.18 9.96
C GLN A 62 16.43 25.64 10.61
N LYS A 63 16.82 26.90 10.40
CA LYS A 63 18.04 27.48 11.00
C LYS A 63 17.93 27.66 12.52
N ALA A 64 16.75 28.04 13.03
CA ALA A 64 16.49 28.09 14.47
C ALA A 64 16.55 26.70 15.13
N SER A 65 16.18 25.65 14.39
CA SER A 65 16.23 24.26 14.85
C SER A 65 17.63 23.66 14.81
N GLN A 66 18.42 23.97 13.78
CA GLN A 66 19.83 23.54 13.65
C GLN A 66 20.75 24.18 14.70
N ALA A 67 20.43 25.38 15.20
CA ALA A 67 21.24 26.07 16.19
C ALA A 67 21.21 25.43 17.60
N ILE A 68 20.35 24.44 17.87
CA ILE A 68 20.19 23.80 19.19
C ILE A 68 20.70 22.34 19.21
N THR A 69 21.01 21.73 18.06
CA THR A 69 21.58 20.36 17.99
C THR A 69 23.05 20.29 18.41
N SER A 70 23.61 21.35 19.01
CA SER A 70 24.93 21.34 19.64
C SER A 70 24.85 21.70 21.12
N ARG A 71 24.26 20.80 21.92
CA ARG A 71 24.65 20.66 23.33
C ARG A 71 24.97 19.20 23.62
N PRO A 72 26.16 18.88 24.16
CA PRO A 72 26.49 17.54 24.56
C PRO A 72 25.62 17.17 25.77
N VAL A 73 24.98 15.99 25.70
CA VAL A 73 24.23 15.42 26.82
C VAL A 73 25.23 14.95 27.87
N ASP A 74 25.08 15.42 29.11
CA ASP A 74 25.87 14.96 30.25
C ASP A 74 25.34 13.59 30.70
N LEU A 75 26.13 12.55 30.41
CA LEU A 75 25.79 11.16 30.67
C LEU A 75 25.78 10.83 32.18
N ASP A 76 26.45 11.64 33.00
CA ASP A 76 26.50 11.43 34.46
C ASP A 76 25.18 11.83 35.12
N GLU A 77 24.50 12.87 34.61
CA GLU A 77 23.16 13.26 35.09
C GLU A 77 22.09 12.20 34.73
N VAL A 78 22.22 11.60 33.54
CA VAL A 78 21.32 10.53 33.09
C VAL A 78 21.50 9.27 33.93
N ALA A 79 22.75 8.90 34.24
CA ALA A 79 23.06 7.78 35.11
C ALA A 79 22.52 8.00 36.54
N ALA A 80 22.65 9.21 37.09
CA ALA A 80 22.12 9.54 38.41
C ALA A 80 20.58 9.43 38.48
N ARG A 81 19.87 9.90 37.44
CA ARG A 81 18.40 9.80 37.38
C ARG A 81 17.90 8.37 37.20
N LEU A 82 18.60 7.54 36.43
CA LEU A 82 18.22 6.13 36.24
C LEU A 82 18.33 5.32 37.53
N LEU A 83 19.37 5.58 38.34
CA LEU A 83 19.53 4.95 39.65
C LEU A 83 18.43 5.36 40.64
N GLN A 84 17.99 6.62 40.57
CA GLN A 84 16.94 7.15 41.45
C GLN A 84 15.55 6.56 41.13
N ILE A 85 15.23 6.38 39.84
CA ILE A 85 13.97 5.75 39.38
C ILE A 85 13.90 4.27 39.77
N SER A 86 15.06 3.59 39.81
CA SER A 86 15.13 2.17 40.15
C SER A 86 14.87 1.94 41.65
N ALA A 87 15.39 2.82 42.51
CA ALA A 87 15.18 2.76 43.96
C ALA A 87 13.73 3.09 44.41
N GLU A 88 12.99 3.86 43.61
CA GLU A 88 11.58 4.16 43.89
C GLU A 88 10.62 3.04 43.45
N ARG A 89 11.00 2.27 42.43
CA ARG A 89 10.19 1.15 41.90
C ARG A 89 10.11 -0.02 42.86
N ASP A 90 11.18 -0.30 43.61
CA ASP A 90 11.26 -1.42 44.55
C ASP A 90 10.42 -1.23 45.82
N LYS A 91 9.91 0.00 46.09
CA LYS A 91 9.08 0.28 47.26
C LYS A 91 7.57 0.07 47.05
N SER A 92 7.09 -0.12 45.82
CA SER A 92 5.63 -0.03 45.53
C SER A 92 4.95 -1.27 44.94
N THR A 93 5.58 -2.43 44.85
CA THR A 93 4.91 -3.63 44.30
C THR A 93 4.73 -4.75 45.33
N ARG A 94 3.63 -4.64 46.09
CA ARG A 94 3.00 -5.77 46.77
C ARG A 94 1.49 -5.73 46.52
N SER A 95 1.03 -6.16 45.34
CA SER A 95 -0.26 -6.84 45.13
C SER A 95 -0.56 -7.06 43.64
N SER A 96 -1.06 -8.26 43.35
CA SER A 96 -1.86 -8.68 42.18
C SER A 96 -1.14 -8.95 40.85
N GLN A 97 -0.77 -10.22 40.69
CA GLN A 97 -0.44 -10.85 39.42
C GLN A 97 -1.69 -10.96 38.52
N SER A 98 -1.58 -10.51 37.28
CA SER A 98 -2.41 -10.89 36.13
C SER A 98 -1.48 -11.18 34.95
N PRO A 99 -1.83 -12.11 34.04
CA PRO A 99 -0.86 -12.65 33.08
C PRO A 99 -0.44 -11.56 32.10
N SER A 100 0.86 -11.31 32.04
CA SER A 100 1.45 -10.28 31.20
C SER A 100 1.14 -10.55 29.73
N ARG A 101 0.39 -9.60 29.15
CA ARG A 101 0.49 -9.15 27.77
C ARG A 101 1.95 -9.27 27.32
N ARG A 102 2.21 -10.16 26.37
CA ARG A 102 3.53 -10.42 25.76
C ARG A 102 4.28 -9.10 25.63
N GLU A 103 5.38 -8.99 26.37
CA GLU A 103 6.50 -8.16 25.96
C GLU A 103 6.79 -8.58 24.52
N ARG A 104 6.43 -7.69 23.59
CA ARG A 104 6.85 -7.80 22.21
C ARG A 104 8.36 -7.60 22.28
N SER A 105 9.09 -8.71 22.32
CA SER A 105 10.53 -8.75 22.14
C SER A 105 10.89 -7.79 21.00
N LEU A 106 11.95 -7.01 21.18
CA LEU A 106 12.57 -6.29 20.07
C LEU A 106 12.88 -7.32 18.97
N THR A 107 12.02 -7.39 17.97
CA THR A 107 12.28 -8.16 16.76
C THR A 107 13.39 -7.42 16.03
N GLU A 108 14.50 -8.12 15.78
CA GLU A 108 15.61 -7.67 14.95
C GLU A 108 15.10 -7.03 13.66
N ALA A 109 15.26 -5.72 13.53
CA ALA A 109 14.99 -5.00 12.28
C ALA A 109 15.84 -5.51 11.09
N GLY A 110 16.89 -6.29 11.35
CA GLY A 110 17.74 -6.90 10.32
C GLY A 110 17.12 -8.07 9.54
N GLY A 111 16.09 -8.74 10.08
CA GLY A 111 15.51 -9.92 9.43
C GLY A 111 14.67 -9.60 8.19
N PHE A 112 13.89 -8.53 8.24
CA PHE A 112 13.01 -8.14 7.14
C PHE A 112 13.79 -7.54 5.95
N ASP A 113 14.73 -6.64 6.23
CA ASP A 113 15.61 -6.04 5.20
C ASP A 113 16.42 -7.13 4.47
N SER A 114 17.04 -8.04 5.23
CA SER A 114 17.78 -9.17 4.66
C SER A 114 16.88 -10.10 3.84
N PHE A 115 15.64 -10.34 4.27
CA PHE A 115 14.68 -11.15 3.53
C PHE A 115 14.31 -10.50 2.20
N VAL A 116 13.98 -9.21 2.21
CA VAL A 116 13.64 -8.44 1.01
C VAL A 116 14.81 -8.40 0.02
N LYS A 117 16.03 -8.15 0.50
CA LYS A 117 17.24 -8.21 -0.35
C LYS A 117 17.43 -9.57 -1.01
N GLY A 118 17.12 -10.65 -0.30
CA GLY A 118 17.13 -12.01 -0.85
C GLY A 118 16.19 -12.14 -2.04
N LEU A 119 14.96 -11.64 -1.92
CA LEU A 119 13.96 -11.67 -3.01
C LEU A 119 14.38 -10.81 -4.21
N GLU A 120 14.90 -9.61 -3.96
CA GLU A 120 15.41 -8.73 -5.02
C GLU A 120 16.62 -9.34 -5.75
N THR A 121 17.52 -10.01 -5.01
CA THR A 121 18.67 -10.72 -5.58
C THR A 121 18.24 -11.89 -6.45
N GLU A 122 17.24 -12.66 -6.00
CA GLU A 122 16.69 -13.75 -6.80
C GLU A 122 16.07 -13.23 -8.11
N ALA A 123 15.28 -12.16 -8.04
CA ALA A 123 14.67 -11.54 -9.21
C ALA A 123 15.72 -10.99 -10.17
N TYR A 124 16.78 -10.34 -9.66
CA TYR A 124 17.92 -9.91 -10.46
C TYR A 124 18.55 -11.07 -11.23
N ASN A 125 18.83 -12.19 -10.54
CA ASN A 125 19.47 -13.35 -11.15
C ASN A 125 18.58 -14.00 -12.22
N LYS A 126 17.26 -14.06 -12.00
CA LYS A 126 16.29 -14.53 -13.00
C LYS A 126 16.26 -13.61 -14.22
N LEU A 127 16.17 -12.30 -13.99
CA LEU A 127 16.16 -11.28 -15.04
C LEU A 127 17.41 -11.38 -15.91
N VAL A 128 18.60 -11.34 -15.30
CA VAL A 128 19.88 -11.44 -16.02
C VAL A 128 20.03 -12.80 -16.72
N GLY A 129 19.62 -13.88 -16.04
CA GLY A 129 19.68 -15.24 -16.58
C GLY A 129 18.84 -15.43 -17.85
N ASP A 130 17.73 -14.70 -17.97
CA ASP A 130 16.85 -14.71 -19.15
C ASP A 130 17.23 -13.64 -20.21
N GLY A 131 18.37 -12.95 -20.03
CA GLY A 131 18.85 -11.91 -20.95
C GLY A 131 18.29 -10.50 -20.71
N GLY A 132 17.56 -10.33 -19.61
CA GLY A 132 17.11 -9.05 -19.06
C GLY A 132 18.28 -8.17 -18.58
N ARG A 133 18.07 -6.85 -18.58
CA ARG A 133 19.07 -5.84 -18.22
C ARG A 133 18.54 -5.09 -17.01
N PRO A 134 19.12 -5.32 -15.82
CA PRO A 134 18.71 -4.65 -14.61
C PRO A 134 19.06 -3.16 -14.68
N VAL A 135 18.19 -2.33 -14.10
CA VAL A 135 18.32 -0.87 -14.04
C VAL A 135 19.59 -0.41 -13.31
N TYR A 136 20.13 -1.22 -12.39
CA TYR A 136 21.46 -1.05 -11.82
C TYR A 136 22.13 -2.40 -11.50
N PRO A 137 23.47 -2.46 -11.40
CA PRO A 137 24.19 -3.68 -11.01
C PRO A 137 23.84 -4.12 -9.59
N ILE A 138 23.81 -5.43 -9.33
CA ILE A 138 23.42 -5.98 -8.02
C ILE A 138 24.24 -5.44 -6.84
N ASP A 139 25.51 -5.10 -7.07
CA ASP A 139 26.41 -4.54 -6.05
C ASP A 139 25.91 -3.19 -5.47
N HIS A 140 25.01 -2.50 -6.16
CA HIS A 140 24.41 -1.26 -5.68
C HIS A 140 23.20 -1.49 -4.77
N LEU A 141 22.66 -2.72 -4.69
CA LEU A 141 21.42 -3.00 -3.94
C LEU A 141 21.51 -2.55 -2.48
N ASP A 142 22.63 -2.78 -1.82
CA ASP A 142 22.83 -2.35 -0.42
C ASP A 142 22.88 -0.83 -0.26
N HIS A 143 23.46 -0.12 -1.22
CA HIS A 143 23.54 1.33 -1.17
C HIS A 143 22.19 1.97 -1.52
N VAL A 144 21.49 1.42 -2.52
CA VAL A 144 20.13 1.83 -2.88
C VAL A 144 19.16 1.56 -1.73
N SER A 145 19.30 0.46 -1.00
CA SER A 145 18.44 0.16 0.15
C SER A 145 18.62 1.14 1.31
N GLN A 146 19.84 1.61 1.52
CA GLN A 146 20.19 2.58 2.58
C GLN A 146 19.85 4.02 2.19
N HIS A 147 19.89 4.33 0.89
CA HIS A 147 19.76 5.69 0.38
C HIS A 147 18.79 5.78 -0.83
N PRO A 148 17.53 5.30 -0.73
CA PRO A 148 16.63 5.23 -1.88
C PRO A 148 16.31 6.61 -2.48
N GLU A 149 16.31 7.67 -1.67
CA GLU A 149 16.10 9.05 -2.13
C GLU A 149 17.19 9.54 -3.09
N ALA A 150 18.44 9.09 -2.91
CA ALA A 150 19.53 9.43 -3.84
C ALA A 150 19.32 8.79 -5.23
N TYR A 151 18.46 7.78 -5.32
CA TYR A 151 18.12 7.06 -6.54
C TYR A 151 16.68 7.30 -6.98
N ARG A 152 15.97 8.30 -6.43
CA ARG A 152 14.54 8.54 -6.68
C ARG A 152 14.17 8.44 -8.16
N GLU A 153 14.87 9.18 -9.02
CA GLU A 153 14.60 9.16 -10.48
C GLU A 153 14.82 7.78 -11.12
N LEU A 154 15.82 7.04 -10.66
CA LEU A 154 16.13 5.69 -11.16
C LEU A 154 15.08 4.68 -10.73
N LEU A 155 14.56 4.84 -9.51
CA LEU A 155 13.57 3.96 -8.91
C LEU A 155 12.14 4.29 -9.37
N ARG A 156 11.91 5.53 -9.79
CA ARG A 156 10.59 6.10 -10.14
C ARG A 156 9.75 5.22 -11.08
N PRO A 157 10.27 4.68 -12.20
CA PRO A 157 9.46 3.85 -13.11
C PRO A 157 8.98 2.54 -12.48
N TRP A 158 9.65 2.08 -11.43
CA TRP A 158 9.39 0.81 -10.76
C TRP A 158 8.63 1.01 -9.44
N GLN A 159 8.21 2.22 -9.11
CA GLN A 159 7.42 2.51 -7.91
C GLN A 159 5.97 2.05 -8.03
N GLY A 160 5.43 1.52 -6.94
CA GLY A 160 3.98 1.28 -6.82
C GLY A 160 3.29 2.54 -6.34
N GLY A 161 1.98 2.65 -6.58
CA GLY A 161 1.21 3.80 -6.11
C GLY A 161 1.52 5.05 -6.93
N TRP A 162 1.85 6.15 -6.26
CA TRP A 162 2.05 7.48 -6.82
C TRP A 162 3.52 7.89 -6.70
N PRO A 163 4.37 7.62 -7.72
CA PRO A 163 5.82 7.75 -7.62
C PRO A 163 6.32 9.16 -7.26
N ASP A 164 5.51 10.18 -7.51
CA ASP A 164 5.84 11.59 -7.26
C ASP A 164 5.53 12.02 -5.82
N LEU A 165 4.68 11.28 -5.13
CA LEU A 165 4.15 11.61 -3.81
C LEU A 165 4.70 10.63 -2.76
N ASP A 166 4.94 9.39 -3.15
CA ASP A 166 5.39 8.34 -2.26
C ASP A 166 6.92 8.35 -2.08
N PRO A 167 7.43 7.98 -0.90
CA PRO A 167 8.85 7.75 -0.70
C PRO A 167 9.37 6.65 -1.63
N PRO A 168 10.55 6.80 -2.25
CA PRO A 168 11.08 5.81 -3.17
C PRO A 168 11.36 4.48 -2.45
N ARG A 169 10.79 3.43 -3.03
CA ARG A 169 10.86 2.04 -2.58
C ARG A 169 11.91 1.30 -3.38
N TRP A 170 12.93 0.81 -2.69
CA TRP A 170 13.97 -0.05 -3.28
C TRP A 170 13.56 -1.53 -3.29
N ASP A 171 12.54 -1.89 -2.50
CA ASP A 171 12.24 -3.29 -2.15
C ASP A 171 11.51 -4.06 -3.24
N MET A 172 11.15 -3.47 -4.39
CA MET A 172 10.41 -4.15 -5.46
C MET A 172 10.98 -3.95 -6.88
N VAL A 173 12.19 -3.40 -6.98
CA VAL A 173 12.71 -2.85 -8.23
C VAL A 173 13.04 -3.94 -9.24
N PHE A 174 13.85 -4.93 -8.85
CA PHE A 174 14.19 -6.07 -9.70
C PHE A 174 13.03 -7.05 -9.82
N ARG A 175 12.20 -7.19 -8.77
CA ARG A 175 10.99 -8.01 -8.84
C ARG A 175 10.05 -7.53 -9.93
N ARG A 176 9.76 -6.24 -9.98
CA ARG A 176 8.92 -5.66 -11.03
C ARG A 176 9.55 -5.75 -12.41
N GLN A 177 10.84 -5.48 -12.54
CA GLN A 177 11.54 -5.68 -13.82
C GLN A 177 11.44 -7.12 -14.30
N TRP A 178 11.62 -8.10 -13.41
CA TRP A 178 11.47 -9.51 -13.74
C TRP A 178 10.03 -9.86 -14.14
N GLU A 179 9.03 -9.37 -13.42
CA GLU A 179 7.62 -9.58 -13.75
C GLU A 179 7.27 -8.98 -15.12
N THR A 180 7.67 -7.73 -15.38
CA THR A 180 7.45 -7.07 -16.67
C THR A 180 8.18 -7.80 -17.79
N TRP A 181 9.43 -8.20 -17.58
CA TRP A 181 10.20 -8.99 -18.55
C TRP A 181 9.51 -10.33 -18.85
N LYS A 182 9.03 -11.03 -17.82
CA LYS A 182 8.28 -12.27 -17.97
C LYS A 182 6.99 -12.06 -18.79
N HIS A 183 6.22 -11.02 -18.49
CA HIS A 183 5.02 -10.68 -19.28
C HIS A 183 5.38 -10.33 -20.73
N PHE A 184 6.52 -9.70 -20.97
CA PHE A 184 7.05 -9.48 -22.31
C PHE A 184 7.37 -10.81 -23.02
N ARG A 185 8.10 -11.74 -22.38
CA ARG A 185 8.43 -13.05 -22.97
C ARG A 185 7.18 -13.85 -23.32
N GLU A 186 6.20 -13.79 -22.43
CA GLU A 186 4.86 -14.31 -22.64
C GLU A 186 4.21 -13.65 -23.88
N TRP A 187 4.11 -12.31 -23.91
CA TRP A 187 3.57 -11.57 -25.05
C TRP A 187 4.31 -11.86 -26.37
N GLN A 188 5.64 -12.04 -26.32
CA GLN A 188 6.48 -12.39 -27.46
C GLN A 188 6.04 -13.72 -28.10
N VAL A 189 5.73 -14.73 -27.27
CA VAL A 189 5.23 -16.04 -27.72
C VAL A 189 3.83 -15.92 -28.31
N ASP A 190 2.93 -15.18 -27.65
CA ASP A 190 1.55 -15.02 -28.14
C ASP A 190 1.50 -14.39 -29.54
N ASN A 191 2.38 -13.42 -29.80
CA ASN A 191 2.44 -12.73 -31.09
C ASN A 191 2.90 -13.61 -32.26
N ARG A 192 3.55 -14.74 -31.96
CA ARG A 192 4.06 -15.69 -32.95
C ARG A 192 3.12 -16.88 -33.16
N GLU A 193 2.07 -17.01 -32.36
CA GLU A 193 1.13 -18.15 -32.40
C GLU A 193 1.81 -19.53 -32.24
N VAL A 194 3.07 -19.57 -31.77
CA VAL A 194 3.87 -20.79 -31.53
C VAL A 194 3.64 -21.39 -30.14
N PHE A 195 2.52 -21.03 -29.51
CA PHE A 195 2.16 -21.46 -28.16
C PHE A 195 1.91 -22.97 -28.10
N ASN A 196 2.76 -23.69 -27.36
CA ASN A 196 2.55 -25.10 -27.07
C ASN A 196 1.95 -25.24 -25.67
N GLU A 197 0.63 -25.42 -25.63
CA GLU A 197 -0.15 -25.48 -24.40
C GLU A 197 0.37 -26.50 -23.39
N GLU A 198 0.74 -27.69 -23.86
CA GLU A 198 1.14 -28.77 -22.96
C GLU A 198 2.56 -28.58 -22.44
N ALA A 199 3.46 -28.04 -23.27
CA ALA A 199 4.80 -27.69 -22.83
C ALA A 199 4.78 -26.53 -21.83
N GLU A 200 3.96 -25.51 -22.06
CA GLU A 200 3.80 -24.39 -21.14
C GLU A 200 3.11 -24.79 -19.84
N PHE A 201 2.08 -25.65 -19.91
CA PHE A 201 1.46 -26.19 -18.72
C PHE A 201 2.44 -27.04 -17.90
N SER A 202 3.23 -27.90 -18.54
CA SER A 202 4.22 -28.72 -17.85
C SER A 202 5.25 -27.84 -17.13
N ALA A 203 5.76 -26.78 -17.79
CA ALA A 203 6.66 -25.82 -17.15
C ALA A 203 6.00 -25.08 -15.99
N PHE A 204 4.72 -24.73 -16.12
CA PHE A 204 3.93 -24.10 -15.06
C PHE A 204 3.79 -25.03 -13.84
N VAL A 205 3.53 -26.32 -14.05
CA VAL A 205 3.42 -27.32 -12.98
C VAL A 205 4.75 -27.48 -12.24
N GLU A 206 5.87 -27.59 -12.95
CA GLU A 206 7.19 -27.72 -12.32
C GLU A 206 7.55 -26.48 -11.48
N GLU A 207 7.28 -25.28 -11.99
CA GLU A 207 7.50 -24.05 -11.23
C GLU A 207 6.57 -23.95 -10.02
N ALA A 208 5.27 -24.27 -10.17
CA ALA A 208 4.33 -24.26 -9.06
C ALA A 208 4.74 -25.24 -7.95
N LYS A 209 5.17 -26.44 -8.31
CA LYS A 209 5.72 -27.43 -7.37
C LYS A 209 6.95 -26.92 -6.63
N LYS A 210 7.86 -26.27 -7.34
CA LYS A 210 9.05 -25.66 -6.75
C LYS A 210 8.68 -24.56 -5.75
N GLN A 211 7.81 -23.63 -6.15
CA GLN A 211 7.31 -22.55 -5.29
C GLN A 211 6.60 -23.10 -4.06
N HIS A 212 5.77 -24.12 -4.23
CA HIS A 212 5.08 -24.79 -3.12
C HIS A 212 6.08 -25.45 -2.15
N ALA A 213 7.12 -26.11 -2.67
CA ALA A 213 8.18 -26.70 -1.85
C ALA A 213 8.99 -25.63 -1.07
N GLU A 214 9.24 -24.48 -1.66
CA GLU A 214 9.91 -23.34 -1.02
C GLU A 214 9.02 -22.68 0.04
N ALA A 215 7.75 -22.43 -0.27
CA ALA A 215 6.77 -21.89 0.67
C ALA A 215 6.55 -22.83 1.88
N LYS A 216 6.61 -24.15 1.66
CA LYS A 216 6.54 -25.15 2.73
C LYS A 216 7.77 -25.11 3.66
N LYS A 217 8.95 -24.73 3.17
CA LYS A 217 10.14 -24.53 4.00
C LYS A 217 10.06 -23.24 4.83
N LEU A 218 9.41 -22.21 4.29
CA LEU A 218 9.32 -20.89 4.92
C LEU A 218 8.26 -20.80 6.02
N ARG A 219 7.17 -21.58 5.92
CA ARG A 219 6.09 -21.58 6.91
C ARG A 219 6.33 -22.61 8.01
N SER A 220 6.20 -22.19 9.28
CA SER A 220 6.22 -23.13 10.39
C SER A 220 4.97 -24.03 10.35
N GLU A 221 5.13 -25.26 10.81
CA GLU A 221 4.05 -26.25 10.91
C GLU A 221 2.88 -25.75 11.80
N GLU A 222 3.18 -24.88 12.76
CA GLU A 222 2.19 -24.21 13.61
C GLU A 222 1.34 -23.21 12.83
N THR A 223 1.95 -22.43 11.94
CA THR A 223 1.24 -21.46 11.10
C THR A 223 0.28 -22.17 10.16
N ARG A 224 0.69 -23.32 9.62
CA ARG A 224 -0.12 -24.18 8.76
C ARG A 224 -1.35 -24.73 9.50
N LYS A 225 -1.16 -25.21 10.75
CA LYS A 225 -2.26 -25.71 11.60
C LYS A 225 -3.23 -24.61 12.00
N VAL A 226 -2.75 -23.40 12.27
CA VAL A 226 -3.62 -22.26 12.60
C VAL A 226 -4.53 -21.90 11.42
N LEU A 227 -4.00 -21.90 10.20
CA LEU A 227 -4.80 -21.63 8.99
C LEU A 227 -5.83 -22.73 8.73
N ASP A 228 -5.44 -24.01 8.88
CA ASP A 228 -6.35 -25.15 8.73
C ASP A 228 -7.48 -25.13 9.77
N ASN A 229 -7.17 -24.84 11.03
CA ASN A 229 -8.16 -24.72 12.10
C ASN A 229 -9.13 -23.56 11.84
N ARG A 230 -8.61 -22.37 11.47
CA ARG A 230 -9.43 -21.19 11.18
C ARG A 230 -10.38 -21.45 10.01
N TYR A 231 -9.92 -22.18 9.00
CA TYR A 231 -10.74 -22.56 7.86
C TYR A 231 -11.85 -23.55 8.24
N ARG A 232 -11.53 -24.57 9.04
CA ARG A 232 -12.52 -25.51 9.59
C ARG A 232 -13.57 -24.82 10.47
N GLU A 233 -13.17 -23.82 11.25
CA GLU A 233 -14.10 -23.00 12.03
C GLU A 233 -15.04 -22.19 11.13
N TRP A 234 -14.50 -21.55 10.08
CA TRP A 234 -15.32 -20.82 9.10
C TRP A 234 -16.35 -21.72 8.40
N LEU A 235 -15.97 -22.93 7.98
CA LEU A 235 -16.89 -23.91 7.38
C LEU A 235 -18.01 -24.31 8.35
N LYS A 236 -17.71 -24.46 9.65
CA LYS A 236 -18.73 -24.76 10.67
C LYS A 236 -19.72 -23.62 10.83
N GLU A 237 -19.23 -22.37 10.90
CA GLU A 237 -20.10 -21.20 10.98
C GLU A 237 -21.01 -21.06 9.75
N GLU A 238 -20.48 -21.34 8.56
CA GLU A 238 -21.24 -21.29 7.32
C GLU A 238 -22.31 -22.40 7.26
N TYR A 239 -21.98 -23.63 7.67
CA TYR A 239 -22.93 -24.74 7.75
C TYR A 239 -24.04 -24.47 8.76
N GLN A 240 -23.72 -23.96 9.94
CA GLN A 240 -24.72 -23.59 10.95
C GLN A 240 -25.68 -22.51 10.43
N LYS A 241 -25.17 -21.51 9.71
CA LYS A 241 -26.01 -20.51 9.03
C LYS A 241 -26.91 -21.16 7.98
N LEU A 242 -26.40 -22.11 7.20
CA LEU A 242 -27.17 -22.81 6.18
C LEU A 242 -28.28 -23.66 6.82
N SER A 243 -27.95 -24.53 7.78
CA SER A 243 -28.91 -25.36 8.52
C SER A 243 -29.94 -24.55 9.33
N SER A 244 -29.60 -23.34 9.78
CA SER A 244 -30.60 -22.44 10.39
C SER A 244 -31.61 -21.87 9.38
N ARG A 245 -31.25 -21.81 8.09
CA ARG A 245 -32.06 -21.23 7.01
C ARG A 245 -32.80 -22.29 6.19
N THR A 246 -32.32 -23.53 6.19
CA THR A 246 -32.86 -24.66 5.45
C THR A 246 -33.22 -25.79 6.42
N ALA A 247 -34.23 -26.61 6.12
CA ALA A 247 -34.60 -27.74 6.99
C ALA A 247 -33.62 -28.93 6.88
N VAL A 248 -32.32 -28.66 6.79
CA VAL A 248 -31.25 -29.65 6.70
C VAL A 248 -30.84 -30.06 8.12
N PRO A 249 -30.83 -31.36 8.45
CA PRO A 249 -30.39 -31.84 9.76
C PRO A 249 -28.97 -31.36 10.10
N ASP A 250 -28.81 -30.77 11.29
CA ASP A 250 -27.50 -30.38 11.85
C ASP A 250 -26.84 -31.60 12.50
N ASP A 251 -26.43 -32.56 11.67
CA ASP A 251 -25.70 -33.75 12.08
C ASP A 251 -24.30 -33.82 11.43
N ASP A 252 -23.46 -34.70 11.98
CA ASP A 252 -22.08 -34.86 11.54
C ASP A 252 -21.97 -35.35 10.09
N GLU A 253 -22.96 -36.13 9.61
CA GLU A 253 -22.99 -36.65 8.24
C GLU A 253 -23.31 -35.53 7.23
N GLY A 254 -24.28 -34.67 7.54
CA GLY A 254 -24.61 -33.48 6.75
C GLY A 254 -23.47 -32.46 6.72
N PHE A 255 -22.76 -32.26 7.83
CA PHE A 255 -21.59 -31.40 7.87
C PHE A 255 -20.45 -31.93 7.00
N LEU A 256 -20.16 -33.25 7.05
CA LEU A 256 -19.13 -33.86 6.20
C LEU A 256 -19.47 -33.76 4.71
N ALA A 257 -20.75 -33.96 4.34
CA ALA A 257 -21.21 -33.78 2.97
C ALA A 257 -21.05 -32.33 2.49
N PHE A 258 -21.36 -31.35 3.34
CA PHE A 258 -21.15 -29.93 3.06
C PHE A 258 -19.67 -29.57 2.90
N VAL A 259 -18.80 -30.10 3.75
CA VAL A 259 -17.34 -29.90 3.64
C VAL A 259 -16.82 -30.46 2.31
N GLU A 260 -17.25 -31.65 1.93
CA GLU A 260 -16.87 -32.25 0.64
C GLU A 260 -17.44 -31.46 -0.54
N GLU A 261 -18.69 -30.99 -0.47
CA GLU A 261 -19.26 -30.09 -1.49
C GLU A 261 -18.41 -28.81 -1.65
N LYS A 262 -18.03 -28.18 -0.54
CA LYS A 262 -17.19 -26.97 -0.55
C LYS A 262 -15.78 -27.22 -1.06
N ARG A 263 -15.22 -28.39 -0.75
CA ARG A 263 -13.94 -28.84 -1.31
C ARG A 263 -14.05 -29.03 -2.82
N GLN A 264 -15.09 -29.68 -3.32
CA GLN A 264 -15.33 -29.88 -4.75
C GLN A 264 -15.57 -28.55 -5.49
N GLU A 265 -16.28 -27.59 -4.87
CA GLU A 265 -16.42 -26.23 -5.39
C GLU A 265 -15.06 -25.52 -5.48
N ALA A 266 -14.25 -25.63 -4.43
CA ALA A 266 -12.92 -25.04 -4.38
C ALA A 266 -11.94 -25.67 -5.40
N LEU A 267 -12.00 -26.99 -5.62
CA LEU A 267 -11.26 -27.67 -6.69
C LEU A 267 -11.59 -27.09 -8.06
N LYS A 268 -12.89 -26.87 -8.35
CA LYS A 268 -13.34 -26.25 -9.61
C LYS A 268 -12.87 -24.81 -9.78
N GLN A 269 -12.71 -24.08 -8.67
CA GLN A 269 -12.17 -22.71 -8.65
C GLN A 269 -10.63 -22.66 -8.66
N GLY A 270 -9.95 -23.82 -8.77
CA GLY A 270 -8.48 -23.85 -8.79
C GLY A 270 -7.85 -23.47 -7.44
N MET A 271 -8.51 -23.75 -6.32
CA MET A 271 -7.96 -23.51 -4.99
C MET A 271 -7.06 -24.67 -4.52
N GLU A 272 -5.78 -24.40 -4.27
CA GLU A 272 -4.78 -25.42 -3.93
C GLU A 272 -5.09 -26.22 -2.67
N TRP A 273 -5.70 -25.58 -1.66
CA TRP A 273 -5.99 -26.22 -0.37
C TRP A 273 -7.01 -27.36 -0.49
N ALA A 274 -7.80 -27.38 -1.58
CA ALA A 274 -8.84 -28.38 -1.80
C ALA A 274 -8.30 -29.69 -2.40
N ALA A 275 -7.06 -29.69 -2.92
CA ALA A 275 -6.41 -30.87 -3.46
C ALA A 275 -5.86 -31.76 -2.34
N GLU A 276 -6.28 -33.02 -2.32
CA GLU A 276 -5.79 -34.03 -1.37
C GLU A 276 -4.87 -35.05 -2.04
N THR A 277 -4.97 -35.16 -3.36
CA THR A 277 -4.15 -36.03 -4.19
C THR A 277 -3.29 -35.23 -5.18
N GLU A 278 -2.23 -35.86 -5.70
CA GLU A 278 -1.38 -35.25 -6.73
C GLU A 278 -2.19 -34.95 -8.01
N ASP A 279 -3.12 -35.83 -8.39
CA ASP A 279 -3.95 -35.64 -9.59
C ASP A 279 -4.91 -34.45 -9.44
N GLU A 280 -5.53 -34.30 -8.27
CA GLU A 280 -6.36 -33.13 -7.96
C GLU A 280 -5.52 -31.84 -7.93
N TYR A 281 -4.29 -31.91 -7.40
CA TYR A 281 -3.38 -30.77 -7.40
C TYR A 281 -3.02 -30.35 -8.83
N VAL A 282 -2.71 -31.30 -9.71
CA VAL A 282 -2.47 -31.02 -11.14
C VAL A 282 -3.72 -30.45 -11.83
N GLN A 283 -4.93 -30.90 -11.46
CA GLN A 283 -6.18 -30.32 -11.97
C GLN A 283 -6.37 -28.86 -11.52
N VAL A 284 -6.14 -28.57 -10.24
CA VAL A 284 -6.14 -27.20 -9.71
C VAL A 284 -5.16 -26.32 -10.50
N LEU A 285 -3.93 -26.80 -10.69
CA LEU A 285 -2.92 -26.07 -11.48
C LEU A 285 -3.37 -25.86 -12.92
N ARG A 286 -4.11 -26.80 -13.52
CA ARG A 286 -4.67 -26.64 -14.88
C ARG A 286 -5.72 -25.54 -14.93
N THR A 287 -6.60 -25.46 -13.93
CA THR A 287 -7.57 -24.36 -13.80
C THR A 287 -6.85 -23.02 -13.68
N GLN A 288 -5.90 -22.90 -12.76
CA GLN A 288 -5.12 -21.68 -12.56
C GLN A 288 -4.32 -21.29 -13.82
N PHE A 289 -3.73 -22.26 -14.52
CA PHE A 289 -3.02 -22.04 -15.78
C PHE A 289 -3.95 -21.46 -16.85
N ASN A 290 -5.15 -22.05 -16.99
CA ASN A 290 -6.14 -21.59 -17.98
C ASN A 290 -6.67 -20.20 -17.64
N GLU A 291 -6.96 -19.92 -16.37
CA GLU A 291 -7.37 -18.59 -15.90
C GLU A 291 -6.27 -17.56 -16.14
N LYS A 292 -5.03 -17.87 -15.76
CA LYS A 292 -3.88 -16.99 -15.99
C LYS A 292 -3.68 -16.71 -17.48
N ARG A 293 -3.80 -17.73 -18.32
CA ARG A 293 -3.73 -17.59 -19.78
C ARG A 293 -4.86 -16.73 -20.32
N ALA A 294 -6.09 -16.93 -19.86
CA ALA A 294 -7.24 -16.13 -20.26
C ALA A 294 -7.06 -14.67 -19.84
N CYS A 295 -6.68 -14.41 -18.59
CA CYS A 295 -6.35 -13.09 -18.07
C CYS A 295 -5.24 -12.44 -18.91
N ARG A 296 -4.16 -13.16 -19.20
CA ARG A 296 -3.07 -12.67 -20.05
C ARG A 296 -3.57 -12.30 -21.44
N ARG A 297 -4.38 -13.14 -22.06
CA ARG A 297 -4.95 -12.85 -23.38
C ARG A 297 -5.82 -11.58 -23.36
N TRP A 298 -6.67 -11.43 -22.36
CA TRP A 298 -7.65 -10.34 -22.30
C TRP A 298 -7.07 -9.01 -21.82
N PHE A 299 -6.20 -9.04 -20.81
CA PHE A 299 -5.65 -7.82 -20.19
C PHE A 299 -4.31 -7.39 -20.79
N TYR A 300 -3.53 -8.31 -21.34
CA TYR A 300 -2.18 -8.00 -21.83
C TYR A 300 -2.04 -8.16 -23.35
N PHE A 301 -2.59 -9.21 -23.96
CA PHE A 301 -2.43 -9.39 -25.40
C PHE A 301 -3.40 -8.54 -26.23
N TYR A 302 -4.69 -8.67 -25.96
CA TYR A 302 -5.75 -8.09 -26.78
C TYR A 302 -5.75 -6.54 -26.84
N PRO A 303 -5.49 -5.79 -25.74
CA PRO A 303 -5.47 -4.33 -25.79
C PRO A 303 -4.23 -3.76 -26.48
N LEU A 304 -3.11 -4.49 -26.40
CA LEU A 304 -1.82 -4.05 -26.92
C LEU A 304 -1.66 -4.24 -28.42
N ARG A 305 -2.47 -5.13 -29.03
CA ARG A 305 -2.51 -5.35 -30.48
C ARG A 305 -3.45 -4.37 -31.16
N GLU A 306 -2.94 -3.57 -32.10
CA GLU A 306 -3.76 -2.65 -32.92
C GLU A 306 -4.84 -3.43 -33.70
N ASP A 307 -4.47 -4.60 -34.23
CA ASP A 307 -5.34 -5.50 -34.99
C ASP A 307 -6.07 -6.54 -34.13
N ARG A 308 -5.94 -6.47 -32.80
CA ARG A 308 -6.49 -7.45 -31.84
C ARG A 308 -6.08 -8.91 -32.14
N GLY A 309 -4.92 -9.10 -32.78
CA GLY A 309 -4.38 -10.41 -33.15
C GLY A 309 -4.83 -10.96 -34.49
N GLN A 310 -5.50 -10.18 -35.35
CA GLN A 310 -6.02 -10.68 -36.63
C GLN A 310 -4.95 -10.89 -37.72
N GLY A 311 -3.83 -10.17 -37.65
CA GLY A 311 -2.76 -10.21 -38.65
C GLY A 311 -1.67 -11.24 -38.39
N GLY A 312 -1.81 -12.09 -37.38
CA GLY A 312 -0.79 -13.09 -37.00
C GLY A 312 0.57 -12.46 -36.71
N PHE A 313 1.65 -13.20 -36.99
CA PHE A 313 3.02 -12.74 -36.77
C PHE A 313 3.45 -11.62 -37.75
N ALA A 314 3.07 -11.72 -39.04
CA ALA A 314 3.42 -10.69 -40.02
C ALA A 314 2.79 -9.34 -39.69
N GLY A 315 1.50 -9.33 -39.33
CA GLY A 315 0.80 -8.12 -38.88
C GLY A 315 1.43 -7.53 -37.61
N TYR A 316 1.90 -8.39 -36.70
CA TYR A 316 2.63 -7.96 -35.52
C TYR A 316 3.96 -7.27 -35.86
N VAL A 317 4.75 -7.82 -36.80
CA VAL A 317 6.01 -7.20 -37.23
C VAL A 317 5.76 -5.83 -37.86
N ASP A 318 4.77 -5.72 -38.74
CA ASP A 318 4.40 -4.44 -39.36
C ASP A 318 3.91 -3.41 -38.33
N GLU A 319 3.13 -3.86 -37.35
CA GLU A 319 2.66 -3.04 -36.22
C GLU A 319 3.83 -2.55 -35.36
N ALA A 320 4.77 -3.44 -35.04
CA ALA A 320 5.97 -3.09 -34.27
C ALA A 320 6.81 -2.03 -34.98
N GLN A 321 7.00 -2.17 -36.30
CA GLN A 321 7.72 -1.18 -37.11
C GLN A 321 7.03 0.18 -37.07
N ARG A 322 5.70 0.23 -37.27
CA ARG A 322 4.94 1.49 -37.20
C ARG A 322 5.02 2.11 -35.81
N ARG A 323 4.81 1.31 -34.75
CA ARG A 323 4.83 1.80 -33.36
C ARG A 323 6.19 2.37 -33.00
N LEU A 324 7.26 1.61 -33.22
CA LEU A 324 8.61 2.05 -32.91
C LEU A 324 9.00 3.31 -33.72
N ALA A 325 8.57 3.41 -34.98
CA ALA A 325 8.77 4.63 -35.78
C ALA A 325 8.01 5.84 -35.19
N ARG A 326 6.76 5.68 -34.73
CA ARG A 326 6.01 6.76 -34.03
C ARG A 326 6.74 7.24 -32.77
N HIS A 327 7.41 6.32 -32.06
CA HIS A 327 8.20 6.60 -30.85
C HIS A 327 9.65 6.99 -31.15
N GLY A 328 9.98 7.29 -32.41
CA GLY A 328 11.26 7.88 -32.80
C GLY A 328 12.43 6.91 -32.90
N PHE A 329 12.18 5.59 -32.96
CA PHE A 329 13.22 4.60 -33.21
C PHE A 329 13.48 4.47 -34.73
N PRO A 330 14.68 4.84 -35.24
CA PRO A 330 14.95 4.89 -36.68
C PRO A 330 15.56 3.59 -37.25
N GLY A 331 15.80 2.58 -36.40
CA GLY A 331 16.53 1.37 -36.79
C GLY A 331 15.69 0.37 -37.56
N THR A 332 16.32 -0.33 -38.52
CA THR A 332 15.74 -1.50 -39.17
C THR A 332 15.99 -2.76 -38.34
N PHE A 333 14.98 -3.59 -38.17
CA PHE A 333 15.05 -4.87 -37.45
C PHE A 333 14.10 -5.88 -38.07
N HIS A 334 14.35 -7.16 -37.82
CA HIS A 334 13.48 -8.26 -38.23
C HIS A 334 13.34 -9.22 -37.06
N PHE A 335 12.11 -9.48 -36.62
CA PHE A 335 11.86 -10.47 -35.58
C PHE A 335 11.96 -11.89 -36.17
N ASP A 336 12.60 -12.80 -35.44
CA ASP A 336 12.57 -14.23 -35.78
C ASP A 336 11.27 -14.83 -35.23
N GLU A 337 10.65 -15.69 -36.04
CA GLU A 337 9.41 -16.39 -35.69
C GLU A 337 9.64 -17.37 -34.52
N ASP A 338 10.87 -17.86 -34.35
CA ASP A 338 11.28 -18.58 -33.14
C ASP A 338 11.99 -17.62 -32.17
N PRO A 339 11.39 -17.29 -31.00
CA PRO A 339 12.01 -16.42 -30.00
C PRO A 339 13.37 -16.91 -29.50
N LYS A 340 13.65 -18.21 -29.60
CA LYS A 340 14.93 -18.81 -29.16
C LYS A 340 16.06 -18.57 -30.15
N ARG A 341 15.73 -18.24 -31.40
CA ARG A 341 16.70 -17.93 -32.46
C ARG A 341 16.98 -16.43 -32.59
N GLN A 342 16.13 -15.60 -31.99
CA GLN A 342 16.28 -14.17 -32.01
C GLN A 342 17.48 -13.72 -31.17
N ASP A 343 18.30 -12.83 -31.72
CA ASP A 343 19.45 -12.29 -31.02
C ASP A 343 19.05 -11.35 -29.88
N SER A 344 20.00 -11.07 -28.98
CA SER A 344 19.75 -10.24 -27.80
C SER A 344 19.34 -8.81 -28.18
N LEU A 345 19.97 -8.18 -29.18
CA LEU A 345 19.64 -6.80 -29.55
C LEU A 345 18.22 -6.71 -30.10
N THR A 346 17.85 -7.62 -31.01
CA THR A 346 16.50 -7.68 -31.56
C THR A 346 15.45 -7.98 -30.48
N THR A 347 15.78 -8.81 -29.49
CA THR A 347 14.92 -9.05 -28.32
C THR A 347 14.69 -7.80 -27.48
N TRP A 348 15.73 -6.98 -27.29
CA TRP A 348 15.58 -5.68 -26.61
C TRP A 348 14.78 -4.67 -27.41
N ILE A 349 14.93 -4.64 -28.74
CA ILE A 349 14.10 -3.80 -29.61
C ILE A 349 12.63 -4.22 -29.48
N GLU A 350 12.36 -5.53 -29.45
CA GLU A 350 11.01 -6.05 -29.24
C GLU A 350 10.45 -5.73 -27.85
N TYR A 351 11.29 -5.73 -26.82
CA TYR A 351 10.89 -5.29 -25.49
C TYR A 351 10.55 -3.79 -25.44
N VAL A 352 11.29 -2.94 -26.15
CA VAL A 352 10.92 -1.52 -26.30
C VAL A 352 9.58 -1.38 -27.02
N ASN A 353 9.32 -2.19 -28.05
CA ASN A 353 8.01 -2.21 -28.71
C ASN A 353 6.89 -2.61 -27.75
N TYR A 354 7.12 -3.59 -26.88
CA TYR A 354 6.18 -3.99 -25.82
C TYR A 354 5.87 -2.83 -24.86
N GLU A 355 6.89 -2.14 -24.35
CA GLU A 355 6.70 -0.98 -23.47
C GLU A 355 5.99 0.19 -24.18
N CYS A 356 6.33 0.45 -25.45
CA CYS A 356 5.61 1.42 -26.26
C CYS A 356 4.13 1.04 -26.46
N ALA A 357 3.81 -0.25 -26.56
CA ALA A 357 2.43 -0.70 -26.71
C ALA A 357 1.61 -0.39 -25.45
N TRP A 358 2.19 -0.61 -24.27
CA TRP A 358 1.60 -0.23 -23.00
C TRP A 358 1.42 1.28 -22.88
N TYR A 359 2.45 2.04 -23.26
CA TYR A 359 2.38 3.49 -23.28
C TYR A 359 1.23 3.98 -24.17
N ASP A 360 1.13 3.48 -25.40
CA ASP A 360 0.04 3.82 -26.33
C ASP A 360 -1.34 3.47 -25.72
N ASP A 361 -1.45 2.33 -25.05
CA ASP A 361 -2.71 1.93 -24.39
C ASP A 361 -3.08 2.87 -23.22
N HIS A 362 -2.12 3.20 -22.37
CA HIS A 362 -2.33 4.14 -21.26
C HIS A 362 -2.68 5.54 -21.74
N VAL A 363 -2.01 6.05 -22.77
CA VAL A 363 -2.35 7.34 -23.38
C VAL A 363 -3.79 7.33 -23.89
N ARG A 364 -4.19 6.29 -24.65
CA ARG A 364 -5.57 6.14 -25.13
C ARG A 364 -6.57 6.07 -23.98
N ALA A 365 -6.24 5.36 -22.90
CA ALA A 365 -7.09 5.24 -21.73
C ALA A 365 -7.28 6.59 -21.02
N VAL A 366 -6.19 7.34 -20.81
CA VAL A 366 -6.22 8.69 -20.21
C VAL A 366 -7.03 9.64 -21.07
N GLU A 367 -6.79 9.68 -22.38
CA GLU A 367 -7.54 10.54 -23.30
C GLU A 367 -9.04 10.21 -23.30
N ARG A 368 -9.40 8.92 -23.30
CA ARG A 368 -10.80 8.47 -23.24
C ARG A 368 -11.49 8.84 -21.93
N LEU A 369 -10.77 8.77 -20.81
CA LEU A 369 -11.34 8.99 -19.47
C LEU A 369 -11.31 10.47 -19.05
N ARG A 370 -10.46 11.29 -19.67
CA ARG A 370 -10.30 12.72 -19.35
C ARG A 370 -11.61 13.48 -19.23
N PRO A 371 -12.59 13.39 -20.16
CA PRO A 371 -13.82 14.18 -20.06
C PRO A 371 -14.65 13.82 -18.81
N ARG A 372 -14.71 12.53 -18.47
CA ARG A 372 -15.43 12.06 -17.28
C ARG A 372 -14.73 12.49 -16.01
N HIS A 373 -13.40 12.46 -16.02
CA HIS A 373 -12.59 12.95 -14.91
C HIS A 373 -12.86 14.44 -14.67
N GLU A 374 -12.78 15.27 -15.71
CA GLU A 374 -13.04 16.71 -15.63
C GLU A 374 -14.47 17.03 -15.16
N GLU A 375 -15.48 16.30 -15.65
CA GLU A 375 -16.86 16.45 -15.21
C GLU A 375 -17.05 16.06 -13.73
N ALA A 376 -16.48 14.93 -13.31
CA ALA A 376 -16.55 14.46 -11.93
C ALA A 376 -15.84 15.42 -10.97
N TRP A 377 -14.65 15.91 -11.36
CA TRP A 377 -13.91 16.90 -10.58
C TRP A 377 -14.71 18.20 -10.44
N LYS A 378 -15.29 18.70 -11.54
CA LYS A 378 -16.16 19.88 -11.51
C LYS A 378 -17.36 19.69 -10.58
N ALA A 379 -18.05 18.55 -10.67
CA ALA A 379 -19.18 18.26 -9.79
C ALA A 379 -18.78 18.20 -8.31
N LEU A 380 -17.60 17.65 -8.02
CA LEU A 380 -17.05 17.60 -6.66
C LEU A 380 -16.76 19.01 -6.12
N VAL A 381 -16.14 19.88 -6.92
CA VAL A 381 -15.90 21.28 -6.55
C VAL A 381 -17.22 22.04 -6.36
N ASP A 382 -18.15 21.90 -7.31
CA ASP A 382 -19.45 22.59 -7.28
C ASP A 382 -20.33 22.15 -6.08
N SER A 383 -20.09 20.94 -5.53
CA SER A 383 -20.79 20.46 -4.34
C SER A 383 -20.36 21.13 -3.03
N GLY A 384 -19.21 21.81 -3.02
CA GLY A 384 -18.70 22.51 -1.83
C GLY A 384 -18.27 21.61 -0.68
N VAL A 385 -18.10 20.29 -0.91
CA VAL A 385 -17.67 19.34 0.13
C VAL A 385 -16.17 19.37 0.42
N LEU A 386 -15.37 19.94 -0.50
CA LEU A 386 -13.92 20.01 -0.38
C LEU A 386 -13.50 20.98 0.74
N ARG A 387 -12.55 20.54 1.55
CA ARG A 387 -11.95 21.36 2.61
C ARG A 387 -10.93 22.34 2.01
N PRO A 388 -10.63 23.45 2.70
CA PRO A 388 -9.56 24.34 2.29
C PRO A 388 -8.22 23.59 2.17
N GLY A 389 -7.63 23.59 0.98
CA GLY A 389 -6.36 22.91 0.69
C GLY A 389 -6.49 21.52 0.05
N GLU A 390 -7.69 20.96 -0.07
CA GLU A 390 -7.92 19.73 -0.84
C GLU A 390 -7.92 20.05 -2.34
N THR A 391 -6.77 19.83 -2.98
CA THR A 391 -6.63 19.89 -4.44
C THR A 391 -6.82 18.51 -5.07
N GLU A 392 -6.95 18.47 -6.38
CA GLU A 392 -7.04 17.22 -7.14
C GLU A 392 -5.84 16.32 -6.84
N GLU A 393 -4.63 16.89 -6.86
CA GLU A 393 -3.39 16.17 -6.61
C GLU A 393 -3.32 15.65 -5.17
N TYR A 394 -3.80 16.44 -4.20
CA TYR A 394 -3.82 16.01 -2.80
C TYR A 394 -4.73 14.79 -2.61
N LEU A 395 -5.93 14.79 -3.21
CA LEU A 395 -6.88 13.69 -3.04
C LEU A 395 -6.40 12.35 -3.63
N LEU A 396 -5.43 12.40 -4.53
CA LEU A 396 -4.79 11.23 -5.11
C LEU A 396 -3.68 10.66 -4.22
N THR A 397 -3.20 11.38 -3.20
CA THR A 397 -2.13 10.91 -2.31
C THR A 397 -2.58 9.79 -1.36
N ASP A 398 -1.63 8.91 -1.01
CA ASP A 398 -1.82 7.94 0.08
C ASP A 398 -2.06 8.64 1.42
N GLU A 399 -1.45 9.81 1.65
CA GLU A 399 -1.67 10.62 2.85
C GLU A 399 -3.14 11.03 2.99
N SER A 400 -3.77 11.52 1.91
CA SER A 400 -5.19 11.85 1.89
C SER A 400 -6.07 10.62 2.12
N ALA A 401 -5.71 9.48 1.54
CA ALA A 401 -6.46 8.23 1.74
C ALA A 401 -6.39 7.76 3.21
N LEU A 402 -5.20 7.76 3.79
CA LEU A 402 -4.97 7.39 5.19
C LEU A 402 -5.66 8.35 6.16
N GLN A 403 -5.58 9.66 5.89
CA GLN A 403 -6.26 10.66 6.71
C GLN A 403 -7.78 10.44 6.69
N ARG A 404 -8.37 10.27 5.51
CA ARG A 404 -9.82 9.99 5.38
C ARG A 404 -10.21 8.72 6.11
N GLN A 405 -9.40 7.66 6.02
CA GLN A 405 -9.68 6.43 6.75
C GLN A 405 -9.63 6.64 8.27
N ALA A 406 -8.64 7.38 8.78
CA ALA A 406 -8.54 7.68 10.21
C ALA A 406 -9.74 8.51 10.70
N GLU A 407 -10.23 9.44 9.89
CA GLU A 407 -11.42 10.23 10.19
C GLU A 407 -12.71 9.39 10.19
N ILE A 408 -12.84 8.45 9.25
CA ILE A 408 -13.94 7.48 9.22
C ILE A 408 -13.91 6.63 10.49
N ASP A 409 -12.75 6.06 10.84
CA ASP A 409 -12.60 5.22 12.03
C ASP A 409 -12.95 6.00 13.31
N GLN A 410 -12.53 7.27 13.39
CA GLN A 410 -12.90 8.14 14.51
C GLN A 410 -14.40 8.43 14.56
N ALA A 411 -15.03 8.70 13.42
CA ALA A 411 -16.47 8.94 13.35
C ALA A 411 -17.26 7.69 13.75
N GLU A 412 -16.87 6.52 13.28
CA GLU A 412 -17.47 5.24 13.67
C GLU A 412 -17.35 4.98 15.18
N MET A 413 -16.17 5.24 15.75
CA MET A 413 -15.97 5.15 17.20
C MET A 413 -16.85 6.13 17.97
N ALA A 414 -17.00 7.37 17.47
CA ALA A 414 -17.84 8.38 18.10
C ALA A 414 -19.33 8.00 18.06
N VAL A 415 -19.81 7.45 16.93
CA VAL A 415 -21.19 6.94 16.80
C VAL A 415 -21.44 5.80 17.78
N LYS A 416 -20.57 4.78 17.82
CA LYS A 416 -20.70 3.67 18.78
C LYS A 416 -20.72 4.16 20.22
N SER A 417 -19.84 5.09 20.56
CA SER A 417 -19.82 5.67 21.92
C SER A 417 -21.09 6.45 22.24
N ALA A 418 -21.64 7.20 21.27
CA ALA A 418 -22.90 7.92 21.44
C ALA A 418 -24.09 6.96 21.60
N GLU A 419 -24.13 5.86 20.84
CA GLU A 419 -25.14 4.80 20.98
C GLU A 419 -25.08 4.13 22.36
N GLU A 420 -23.89 3.74 22.82
CA GLU A 420 -23.68 3.18 24.16
C GLU A 420 -24.12 4.15 25.26
N PHE A 421 -23.79 5.43 25.11
CA PHE A 421 -24.21 6.48 26.05
C PHE A 421 -25.73 6.67 26.05
N ALA A 422 -26.36 6.69 24.87
CA ALA A 422 -27.81 6.79 24.74
C ALA A 422 -28.53 5.58 25.36
N GLU A 423 -28.04 4.37 25.13
CA GLU A 423 -28.55 3.16 25.78
C GLU A 423 -28.42 3.22 27.30
N ALA A 424 -27.27 3.68 27.82
CA ALA A 424 -27.06 3.83 29.25
C ALA A 424 -28.04 4.86 29.87
N ALA A 425 -28.24 6.01 29.21
CA ALA A 425 -29.19 7.02 29.64
C ALA A 425 -30.65 6.49 29.62
N LEU A 426 -31.03 5.71 28.62
CA LEU A 426 -32.33 5.04 28.56
C LEU A 426 -32.52 4.02 29.69
N ARG A 427 -31.48 3.24 30.02
CA ARG A 427 -31.51 2.30 31.16
C ARG A 427 -31.68 3.02 32.49
N GLU A 428 -30.98 4.13 32.71
CA GLU A 428 -31.08 4.91 33.94
C GLU A 428 -32.43 5.62 34.10
N THR A 429 -32.97 6.18 33.01
CA THR A 429 -34.32 6.79 33.04
C THR A 429 -35.43 5.75 33.27
N ALA A 430 -35.27 4.53 32.76
CA ALA A 430 -36.17 3.41 33.06
C ALA A 430 -36.11 3.01 34.54
N LYS A 431 -34.92 2.95 35.15
CA LYS A 431 -34.77 2.71 36.60
C LYS A 431 -35.42 3.80 37.45
N ALA A 432 -35.23 5.07 37.09
CA ALA A 432 -35.81 6.21 37.80
C ALA A 432 -37.35 6.26 37.74
N ARG A 433 -37.96 5.70 36.69
CA ARG A 433 -39.42 5.55 36.58
C ARG A 433 -40.00 4.43 37.45
N VAL A 434 -39.19 3.45 37.84
CA VAL A 434 -39.60 2.30 38.65
C VAL A 434 -39.35 2.53 40.15
N ASP A 435 -38.64 3.61 40.53
CA ASP A 435 -38.41 3.95 41.95
C ASP A 435 -39.69 4.48 42.63
N PRO A 436 -40.27 3.75 43.62
CA PRO A 436 -41.53 4.13 44.27
C PRO A 436 -41.42 5.36 45.17
N ARG A 437 -40.21 5.91 45.39
CA ARG A 437 -39.96 6.92 46.44
C ARG A 437 -40.29 8.36 46.05
N ARG A 438 -40.71 8.64 44.80
CA ARG A 438 -41.10 10.00 44.36
C ARG A 438 -42.61 10.32 44.42
N SER A 439 -43.44 9.39 44.91
CA SER A 439 -44.91 9.56 45.06
C SER A 439 -45.36 10.14 46.42
N ARG A 440 -44.47 10.79 47.18
CA ARG A 440 -44.84 11.50 48.41
C ARG A 440 -44.25 12.88 48.40
N TYR A 441 -44.98 13.86 47.87
CA TYR A 441 -45.01 15.26 48.37
C TYR A 441 -46.06 16.04 47.57
N THR A 442 -47.33 15.71 47.76
CA THR A 442 -48.47 16.65 47.62
C THR A 442 -49.62 16.08 48.45
N LYS A 443 -49.61 16.37 49.75
CA LYS A 443 -50.85 16.49 50.52
C LYS A 443 -50.72 17.77 51.32
N GLU A 444 -51.45 18.78 50.87
CA GLU A 444 -51.87 19.93 51.67
C GLU A 444 -52.72 19.40 52.84
N GLU A 445 -52.40 19.82 54.06
CA GLU A 445 -53.29 19.71 55.21
C GLU A 445 -54.08 21.02 55.35
N PRO A 446 -55.41 20.96 55.57
CA PRO A 446 -56.19 22.12 55.96
C PRO A 446 -56.27 22.24 57.49
N ASP A 447 -55.97 23.42 58.01
CA ASP A 447 -56.75 24.12 59.05
C ASP A 447 -56.38 25.61 59.09
#